data_AF-A0A2J0KV22-F1
#
_entry.id   AF-A0A2J0KV22-F1
#
_cell.length_a   1.000
_cell.length_b   1.000
_cell.length_c   1.000
_cell.angle_alpha   90.00
_cell.angle_beta   90.00
_cell.angle_gamma   90.00
#
_symmetry.space_group_name_H-M   'P 1'
#
loop_
_entity.id
_entity.type
_entity.pdbx_description
1 polymer ?
#
loop_
_entity_poly.entity_id
_entity_poly.type
_entity_poly.pdbx_seq_one_letter_code
_entity_poly.pdbx_strand_id
1 'polypeptide(L)'
;MIDKELKANIKKTKEFITLWVKFHDLYKSATEKGAITHEEEVIFLETKTHITNKYKALKDTLKLNGQVKEDEAMDVMSHVLSLQGMGTISDDVLERIESSWKHSHAFLSDILKKLENQDREMAKRSVLLEFLKRVLSNRVVQFIILIFSVFFMFYFFNILIKLFFQ
;
A
#
# COMPACT_ATOMS: atom_id res chain seq x y z
N MET A 1 -5.89 2.79 16.83
CA MET A 1 -4.53 3.29 16.50
C MET A 1 -4.06 2.77 15.15
N ILE A 2 -4.19 1.46 14.88
CA ILE A 2 -3.79 0.79 13.62
C ILE A 2 -4.40 1.43 12.35
N ASP A 3 -5.68 1.81 12.37
CA ASP A 3 -6.35 2.48 11.23
C ASP A 3 -5.68 3.81 10.83
N LYS A 4 -5.21 4.61 11.81
CA LYS A 4 -4.55 5.89 11.54
C LYS A 4 -3.19 5.70 10.87
N GLU A 5 -2.43 4.69 11.30
CA GLU A 5 -1.12 4.36 10.73
C GLU A 5 -1.28 3.80 9.31
N LEU A 6 -2.25 2.90 9.09
CA LEU A 6 -2.55 2.35 7.76
C LEU A 6 -2.95 3.45 6.77
N LYS A 7 -3.85 4.36 7.17
CA LYS A 7 -4.23 5.52 6.35
C LYS A 7 -3.06 6.46 6.07
N ALA A 8 -2.19 6.69 7.06
CA ALA A 8 -0.98 7.48 6.86
C ALA A 8 -0.04 6.81 5.86
N ASN A 9 0.11 5.48 5.92
CA ASN A 9 0.95 4.71 5.00
C ASN A 9 0.39 4.73 3.58
N ILE A 10 -0.92 4.52 3.40
CA ILE A 10 -1.60 4.67 2.10
C ILE A 10 -1.34 6.06 1.52
N LYS A 11 -1.52 7.12 2.33
CA LYS A 11 -1.28 8.50 1.90
C LYS A 11 0.17 8.71 1.47
N LYS A 12 1.14 8.30 2.29
CA LYS A 12 2.58 8.40 1.98
C LYS A 12 2.93 7.66 0.68
N THR A 13 2.43 6.44 0.49
CA THR A 13 2.67 5.66 -0.73
C THR A 13 2.07 6.33 -1.96
N LYS A 14 0.84 6.87 -1.87
CA LYS A 14 0.21 7.63 -2.97
C LYS A 14 1.01 8.87 -3.34
N GLU A 15 1.39 9.68 -2.34
CA GLU A 15 2.22 10.87 -2.56
C GLU A 15 3.56 10.53 -3.21
N PHE A 16 4.18 9.42 -2.80
CA PHE A 16 5.41 8.96 -3.40
C PHE A 16 5.24 8.54 -4.86
N ILE A 17 4.22 7.72 -5.17
CA ILE A 17 3.93 7.31 -6.55
C ILE A 17 3.69 8.52 -7.45
N THR A 18 2.90 9.50 -7.00
CA THR A 18 2.67 10.74 -7.76
C THR A 18 3.97 11.48 -8.04
N LEU A 19 4.86 11.59 -7.05
CA LEU A 19 6.17 12.22 -7.23
C LEU A 19 7.06 11.41 -8.18
N TRP A 20 6.99 10.09 -8.12
CA TRP A 20 7.74 9.17 -8.98
C TRP A 20 7.33 9.26 -10.44
N VAL A 21 6.03 9.40 -10.71
CA VAL A 21 5.49 9.67 -12.05
C VAL A 21 5.94 11.04 -12.54
N LYS A 22 5.85 12.08 -11.70
CA LYS A 22 6.32 13.43 -12.08
C LYS A 22 7.80 13.45 -12.48
N PHE A 23 8.64 12.69 -11.79
CA PHE A 23 10.05 12.56 -12.14
C PHE A 23 10.27 11.86 -13.48
N HIS A 24 9.46 10.84 -13.78
CA HIS A 24 9.44 10.19 -15.09
C HIS A 24 9.11 11.16 -16.21
N ASP A 25 8.03 11.92 -16.04
CA ASP A 25 7.58 12.91 -17.01
C ASP A 25 8.66 13.98 -17.27
N LEU A 26 9.38 14.41 -16.22
CA LEU A 26 10.47 15.38 -16.34
C LEU A 26 11.60 14.86 -17.22
N TYR A 27 12.09 13.64 -16.98
CA TYR A 27 13.20 13.12 -17.78
C TYR A 27 12.75 12.75 -19.20
N LYS A 28 11.53 12.23 -19.37
CA LYS A 28 10.98 11.89 -20.69
C LYS A 28 10.80 13.14 -21.54
N SER A 29 10.28 14.22 -20.95
CA SER A 29 10.23 15.51 -21.61
C SER A 29 11.63 16.01 -21.99
N ALA A 30 12.66 15.68 -21.20
CA ALA A 30 14.03 16.07 -21.47
C ALA A 30 14.64 15.35 -22.68
N THR A 31 14.35 14.05 -22.81
CA THR A 31 14.80 13.25 -23.94
C THR A 31 14.14 13.66 -25.25
N GLU A 32 12.92 14.22 -25.19
CA GLU A 32 12.17 14.70 -26.35
C GLU A 32 12.49 16.17 -26.71
N LYS A 33 12.94 16.98 -25.74
CA LYS A 33 13.31 18.38 -25.95
C LYS A 33 14.80 18.53 -26.26
N GLY A 34 15.12 19.24 -27.34
CA GLY A 34 16.52 19.53 -27.70
C GLY A 34 17.23 20.57 -26.82
N ALA A 35 16.49 21.35 -26.01
CA ALA A 35 17.06 22.35 -25.11
C ALA A 35 16.42 22.28 -23.72
N ILE A 36 17.26 22.17 -22.69
CA ILE A 36 16.89 22.17 -21.27
C ILE A 36 17.26 23.51 -20.67
N THR A 37 16.29 24.20 -20.06
CA THR A 37 16.54 25.45 -19.34
C THR A 37 17.22 25.19 -17.99
N HIS A 38 17.95 26.17 -17.47
CA HIS A 38 18.56 26.05 -16.14
C HIS A 38 17.51 25.85 -15.03
N GLU A 39 16.33 26.46 -15.18
CA GLU A 39 15.23 26.31 -14.23
C GLU A 39 14.67 24.88 -14.22
N GLU A 40 14.50 24.25 -15.39
CA GLU A 40 14.10 22.83 -15.49
C GLU A 40 15.12 21.90 -14.80
N GLU A 41 16.42 22.15 -15.00
CA GLU A 41 17.51 21.39 -14.34
C GLU A 41 17.43 21.50 -12.81
N VAL A 42 17.24 22.70 -12.27
CA VAL A 42 17.11 22.92 -10.82
C VAL A 42 15.89 22.16 -10.28
N ILE A 43 14.73 22.29 -10.93
CA ILE A 43 13.50 21.58 -10.55
C ILE A 43 13.71 20.07 -10.54
N PHE A 44 14.45 19.54 -11.52
CA PHE A 44 14.74 18.11 -11.60
C PHE A 44 15.63 17.63 -10.45
N LEU A 45 16.72 18.34 -10.15
CA LEU A 45 17.63 17.99 -9.07
C LEU A 45 16.96 18.06 -7.69
N GLU A 46 16.12 19.07 -7.48
CA GLU A 46 15.28 19.18 -6.29
C GLU A 46 14.30 18.00 -6.19
N THR A 47 13.62 17.67 -7.29
CA THR A 47 12.68 16.55 -7.35
C THR A 47 13.38 15.23 -7.05
N LYS A 48 14.57 14.99 -7.63
CA LYS A 48 15.41 13.81 -7.38
C LYS A 48 15.79 13.67 -5.91
N THR A 49 16.23 14.77 -5.30
CA THR A 49 16.58 14.81 -3.87
C THR A 49 15.37 14.49 -3.01
N HIS A 50 14.22 15.07 -3.35
CA HIS A 50 12.98 14.86 -2.63
C HIS A 50 12.48 13.41 -2.72
N ILE A 51 12.59 12.79 -3.90
CA ILE A 51 12.27 11.36 -4.10
C ILE A 51 13.18 10.49 -3.27
N THR A 52 14.49 10.75 -3.28
CA THR A 52 15.46 9.97 -2.51
C THR A 52 15.09 9.95 -1.03
N ASN A 53 14.77 11.12 -0.47
CA ASN A 53 14.40 11.25 0.93
C ASN A 53 13.05 10.58 1.25
N LYS A 54 12.04 10.78 0.39
CA LYS A 54 10.72 10.16 0.59
C LYS A 54 10.76 8.65 0.43
N TYR A 55 11.56 8.12 -0.50
CA TYR A 55 11.71 6.68 -0.70
C TYR A 55 12.37 6.01 0.52
N LYS A 56 13.45 6.60 1.05
CA LYS A 56 14.08 6.11 2.29
C LYS A 56 13.09 6.07 3.45
N ALA A 57 12.38 7.18 3.67
CA ALA A 57 11.35 7.24 4.71
C ALA A 57 10.21 6.23 4.49
N LEU A 58 9.81 5.99 3.23
CA LEU A 58 8.78 5.00 2.89
C LEU A 58 9.27 3.57 3.15
N LYS A 59 10.50 3.25 2.77
CA LYS A 59 11.15 1.95 2.98
C LYS A 59 11.22 1.61 4.48
N ASP A 60 11.61 2.57 5.29
CA ASP A 60 11.66 2.44 6.75
C ASP A 60 10.26 2.27 7.35
N THR A 61 9.31 3.10 6.92
CA THR A 61 7.91 3.06 7.42
C THR A 61 7.24 1.72 7.11
N LEU A 62 7.45 1.20 5.90
CA LEU A 62 6.83 -0.03 5.42
C LEU A 62 7.65 -1.29 5.74
N LYS A 63 8.80 -1.14 6.44
CA LYS A 63 9.73 -2.22 6.77
C LYS A 63 10.11 -3.08 5.56
N LEU A 64 10.35 -2.44 4.41
CA LEU A 64 10.70 -3.12 3.16
C LEU A 64 12.18 -3.56 3.11
N ASN A 65 12.90 -3.40 4.22
CA ASN A 65 14.30 -3.78 4.36
C ASN A 65 14.47 -5.29 4.10
N GLY A 66 15.11 -5.63 2.99
CA GLY A 66 15.39 -7.02 2.58
C GLY A 66 14.35 -7.67 1.64
N GLN A 67 13.23 -7.01 1.32
CA GLN A 67 12.24 -7.54 0.36
C GLN A 67 12.45 -7.02 -1.07
N VAL A 68 13.14 -5.90 -1.21
CA VAL A 68 13.52 -5.33 -2.50
C VAL A 68 14.93 -5.85 -2.79
N LYS A 69 15.09 -6.68 -3.84
CA LYS A 69 16.41 -6.91 -4.44
C LYS A 69 16.92 -5.54 -4.84
N GLU A 70 17.93 -5.05 -4.15
CA GLU A 70 18.73 -3.86 -4.49
C GLU A 70 17.96 -2.74 -5.21
N ASP A 71 17.28 -1.90 -4.42
CA ASP A 71 16.89 -0.51 -4.72
C ASP A 71 16.78 -0.12 -6.22
N GLU A 72 15.97 -0.82 -7.03
CA GLU A 72 15.81 -0.50 -8.46
C GLU A 72 15.34 0.94 -8.71
N ALA A 73 14.58 1.52 -7.76
CA ALA A 73 14.23 2.93 -7.79
C ALA A 73 15.44 3.85 -7.58
N MET A 74 16.42 3.45 -6.75
CA MET A 74 17.70 4.17 -6.62
C MET A 74 18.61 3.91 -7.81
N ASP A 75 18.49 2.74 -8.46
CA ASP A 75 19.20 2.43 -9.69
C ASP A 75 18.76 3.38 -10.83
N VAL A 76 17.47 3.64 -10.99
CA VAL A 76 16.98 4.69 -11.91
C VAL A 76 17.59 6.06 -11.57
N MET A 77 17.65 6.41 -10.29
CA MET A 77 18.21 7.70 -9.86
C MET A 77 19.73 7.80 -9.97
N SER A 78 20.46 6.68 -9.97
CA SER A 78 21.92 6.67 -10.11
C SER A 78 22.34 6.94 -11.56
N HIS A 79 21.58 6.42 -12.53
CA HIS A 79 21.85 6.60 -13.95
C HIS A 79 21.46 8.00 -14.47
N VAL A 80 20.42 8.63 -13.90
CA VAL A 80 19.99 9.98 -14.31
C VAL A 80 20.63 11.04 -13.41
N LEU A 81 21.82 11.52 -13.78
CA LEU A 81 22.58 12.52 -13.00
C LEU A 81 22.05 13.95 -13.16
N SER A 82 21.65 14.34 -14.37
CA SER A 82 21.15 15.67 -14.73
C SER A 82 20.20 15.58 -15.92
N LEU A 83 19.30 16.56 -16.09
CA LEU A 83 18.45 16.63 -17.30
C LEU A 83 19.28 16.94 -18.54
N GLN A 84 20.24 17.86 -18.42
CA GLN A 84 21.16 18.21 -19.51
C GLN A 84 21.97 17.01 -20.01
N GLY A 85 22.31 16.07 -19.13
CA GLY A 85 23.02 14.85 -19.50
C GLY A 85 22.16 13.85 -20.26
N MET A 86 20.82 13.94 -20.18
CA MET A 86 19.91 12.96 -20.78
C MET A 86 20.05 12.83 -22.29
N GLY A 87 20.31 13.94 -22.99
CA GLY A 87 20.51 13.94 -24.44
C GLY A 87 21.79 13.23 -24.90
N THR A 88 22.67 12.84 -23.96
CA THR A 88 23.94 12.15 -24.23
C THR A 88 23.93 10.69 -23.80
N ILE A 89 22.84 10.22 -23.18
CA ILE A 89 22.68 8.84 -22.75
C ILE A 89 22.33 7.97 -23.97
N SER A 90 22.90 6.77 -24.05
CA SER A 90 22.58 5.83 -25.13
C SER A 90 21.17 5.26 -24.99
N ASP A 91 20.56 4.90 -26.12
CA ASP A 91 19.22 4.28 -26.15
C ASP A 91 19.13 3.03 -25.27
N ASP A 92 20.18 2.20 -25.24
CA ASP A 92 20.26 1.01 -24.38
C ASP A 92 20.13 1.38 -22.88
N VAL A 93 20.76 2.47 -22.45
CA VAL A 93 20.71 2.92 -21.06
C VAL A 93 19.34 3.54 -20.76
N LEU A 94 18.76 4.28 -21.71
CA LEU A 94 17.39 4.80 -21.59
C LEU A 94 16.37 3.66 -21.46
N GLU A 95 16.50 2.58 -22.24
CA GLU A 95 15.62 1.42 -22.14
C GLU A 95 15.76 0.71 -20.78
N ARG A 96 16.99 0.58 -20.25
CA ARG A 96 17.23 0.04 -18.90
C ARG A 96 16.59 0.92 -17.83
N ILE A 97 16.77 2.24 -17.90
CA ILE A 97 16.14 3.21 -16.99
C ILE A 97 14.61 3.05 -17.02
N GLU A 98 14.02 2.99 -18.22
CA GLU A 98 12.59 2.84 -18.42
C GLU A 98 12.08 1.50 -17.84
N SER A 99 12.81 0.41 -18.05
CA SER A 99 12.48 -0.90 -17.49
C SER A 99 12.51 -0.88 -15.95
N SER A 100 13.58 -0.34 -15.35
CA SER A 100 13.71 -0.21 -13.89
C SER A 100 12.64 0.73 -13.30
N TRP A 101 12.27 1.80 -14.02
CA TRP A 101 11.18 2.67 -13.61
C TRP A 101 9.83 1.93 -13.61
N LYS A 102 9.52 1.17 -14.67
CA LYS A 102 8.28 0.37 -14.74
C LYS A 102 8.21 -0.67 -13.64
N HIS A 103 9.31 -1.37 -13.38
CA HIS A 103 9.35 -2.39 -12.33
C HIS A 103 9.13 -1.78 -10.94
N SER A 104 9.86 -0.71 -10.62
CA SER A 104 9.69 0.00 -9.34
C SER A 104 8.29 0.60 -9.19
N HIS A 105 7.71 1.16 -10.24
CA HIS A 105 6.33 1.67 -10.23
C HIS A 105 5.30 0.56 -9.99
N ALA A 106 5.45 -0.59 -10.66
CA ALA A 106 4.58 -1.75 -10.45
C ALA A 106 4.67 -2.26 -9.01
N PHE A 107 5.87 -2.38 -8.47
CA PHE A 107 6.10 -2.79 -7.09
C PHE A 107 5.42 -1.85 -6.07
N LEU A 108 5.55 -0.53 -6.25
CA LEU A 108 4.90 0.47 -5.39
C LEU A 108 3.37 0.41 -5.50
N SER A 109 2.86 0.18 -6.70
CA SER A 109 1.42 0.03 -6.96
C SER A 109 0.86 -1.22 -6.27
N ASP A 110 1.60 -2.33 -6.27
CA ASP A 110 1.22 -3.55 -5.56
C ASP A 110 1.23 -3.37 -4.05
N ILE A 111 2.21 -2.66 -3.50
CA ILE A 111 2.22 -2.26 -2.09
C ILE A 111 0.98 -1.43 -1.77
N LEU A 112 0.68 -0.42 -2.58
CA LEU A 112 -0.48 0.43 -2.36
C LEU A 112 -1.77 -0.39 -2.35
N LYS A 113 -1.93 -1.29 -3.33
CA LYS A 113 -3.08 -2.20 -3.43
C LYS A 113 -3.20 -3.10 -2.20
N LYS A 114 -2.08 -3.62 -1.67
CA LYS A 114 -2.07 -4.41 -0.41
C LYS A 114 -2.55 -3.58 0.78
N LEU A 115 -2.06 -2.34 0.94
CA LEU A 115 -2.46 -1.45 2.02
C LEU A 115 -3.96 -1.09 1.92
N GLU A 116 -4.44 -0.76 0.72
CA GLU A 116 -5.87 -0.46 0.49
C GLU A 116 -6.77 -1.68 0.73
N ASN A 117 -6.32 -2.88 0.38
CA ASN A 117 -7.03 -4.11 0.72
C ASN A 117 -7.11 -4.30 2.24
N GLN A 118 -6.02 -4.07 2.97
CA GLN A 118 -6.03 -4.14 4.43
C GLN A 118 -7.03 -3.15 5.03
N ASP A 119 -7.09 -1.91 4.51
CA ASP A 119 -8.03 -0.89 4.98
C ASP A 119 -9.49 -1.33 4.76
N ARG A 120 -9.79 -1.85 3.56
CA ARG A 120 -11.11 -2.42 3.25
C ARG A 120 -11.50 -3.58 4.16
N GLU A 121 -10.59 -4.51 4.43
CA GLU A 121 -10.86 -5.66 5.30
C GLU A 121 -11.06 -5.23 6.77
N MET A 122 -10.33 -4.22 7.24
CA MET A 122 -10.56 -3.64 8.57
C MET A 122 -11.92 -2.95 8.66
N ALA A 123 -12.32 -2.18 7.63
CA ALA A 123 -13.62 -1.54 7.56
C ALA A 123 -14.79 -2.56 7.53
N LYS A 124 -14.64 -3.69 6.83
CA LYS A 124 -15.65 -4.76 6.86
C LYS A 124 -15.80 -5.37 8.26
N ARG A 125 -14.68 -5.62 8.95
CA ARG A 125 -14.71 -6.16 10.31
C ARG A 125 -15.39 -5.20 11.29
N SER A 126 -15.13 -3.90 11.22
CA SER A 126 -15.79 -2.93 12.10
C SER A 126 -17.30 -2.88 11.86
N VAL A 127 -17.75 -2.88 10.59
CA VAL A 127 -19.18 -2.90 10.25
C VAL A 127 -19.86 -4.18 10.75
N LEU A 128 -19.22 -5.34 10.59
CA LEU A 128 -19.74 -6.61 11.10
C LEU A 128 -19.85 -6.62 12.63
N LEU A 129 -18.83 -6.13 13.33
CA LEU A 129 -18.85 -6.04 14.80
C LEU A 129 -19.93 -5.07 15.30
N GLU A 130 -20.09 -3.91 14.65
CA GLU A 130 -21.16 -2.96 14.97
C GLU A 130 -22.55 -3.54 14.71
N PHE A 131 -22.71 -4.27 13.60
CA PHE A 131 -23.94 -4.99 13.28
C PHE A 131 -24.24 -6.07 14.33
N LEU A 132 -23.27 -6.92 14.68
CA LEU A 132 -23.42 -7.95 15.72
C LEU A 132 -23.77 -7.33 17.07
N LYS A 133 -23.10 -6.23 17.45
CA LYS A 133 -23.41 -5.51 18.68
C LYS A 133 -24.85 -4.98 18.66
N ARG A 134 -25.31 -4.40 17.55
CA ARG A 134 -26.68 -3.91 17.39
C ARG A 134 -27.70 -5.04 17.46
N VAL A 135 -27.42 -6.18 16.82
CA VAL A 135 -28.28 -7.37 16.84
C VAL A 135 -28.35 -7.98 18.23
N LEU A 136 -27.22 -8.17 18.91
CA LEU A 136 -27.16 -8.71 20.27
C LEU A 136 -27.71 -7.75 21.33
N SER A 137 -27.71 -6.44 21.08
CA SER A 137 -28.32 -5.45 21.97
C SER A 137 -29.84 -5.37 21.82
N ASN A 138 -30.43 -6.01 20.81
CA ASN A 138 -31.88 -6.02 20.63
C ASN A 138 -32.52 -7.00 21.63
N ARG A 139 -33.38 -6.48 22.51
CA ARG A 139 -34.06 -7.27 23.56
C ARG A 139 -34.80 -8.48 22.98
N VAL A 140 -35.43 -8.35 21.80
CA VAL A 140 -36.15 -9.47 21.16
C VAL A 140 -35.18 -10.59 20.76
N VAL A 141 -34.03 -10.23 20.19
CA VAL A 141 -32.99 -11.19 19.82
C VAL A 141 -32.41 -11.87 21.07
N GLN A 142 -32.22 -11.12 22.16
CA GLN A 142 -31.78 -11.70 23.45
C GLN A 142 -32.77 -12.72 23.98
N PHE A 143 -34.08 -12.44 23.93
CA PHE A 143 -35.11 -13.41 24.31
C PHE A 143 -35.08 -14.67 23.43
N ILE A 144 -34.94 -14.51 22.12
CA ILE A 144 -34.83 -15.64 21.18
C ILE A 144 -33.59 -16.49 21.51
N ILE A 145 -32.42 -15.88 21.73
CA ILE A 145 -31.19 -16.57 22.10
C ILE A 145 -31.38 -17.32 23.43
N LEU A 146 -32.06 -16.72 24.40
CA LEU A 146 -32.31 -17.34 25.71
C LEU A 146 -33.22 -18.57 25.59
N ILE A 147 -34.30 -18.48 24.80
CA ILE A 147 -35.18 -19.62 24.51
C ILE A 147 -34.40 -20.76 23.83
N PHE A 148 -33.60 -20.45 22.80
CA PHE A 148 -32.77 -21.44 22.13
C PHE A 148 -31.75 -22.09 23.07
N SER A 149 -31.14 -21.31 23.98
CA SER A 149 -30.19 -21.83 24.97
C SER A 149 -30.84 -22.84 25.93
N VAL A 150 -32.05 -22.55 26.40
CA VAL A 150 -32.81 -23.47 27.27
C VAL A 150 -33.18 -24.75 26.52
N PHE A 151 -33.67 -24.64 25.28
CA PHE A 151 -33.96 -25.80 24.43
C PHE A 151 -32.72 -26.66 24.17
N PHE A 152 -31.59 -26.02 23.89
CA PHE A 152 -30.32 -26.70 23.66
C PHE A 152 -29.84 -27.43 24.92
N MET A 153 -29.91 -26.80 26.10
CA MET A 153 -29.60 -27.46 27.37
C MET A 153 -30.50 -28.67 27.62
N PHE A 154 -31.80 -28.55 27.38
CA PHE A 154 -32.75 -29.66 27.57
C PHE A 154 -32.44 -30.83 26.63
N TYR A 155 -32.18 -30.54 25.35
CA TYR A 155 -31.82 -31.54 24.36
C TYR A 155 -30.50 -32.24 24.71
N PHE A 156 -29.48 -31.47 25.10
CA PHE A 156 -28.18 -31.99 25.51
C PHE A 156 -28.28 -32.87 26.76
N PHE A 157 -29.06 -32.46 27.76
CA PHE A 157 -29.29 -33.23 28.98
C PHE A 157 -30.00 -34.57 28.68
N ASN A 158 -30.96 -34.57 27.77
CA ASN A 158 -31.67 -35.77 27.34
C ASN A 158 -30.74 -36.78 26.64
N ILE A 159 -29.81 -36.29 25.81
CA ILE A 159 -28.74 -37.10 25.21
C ILE A 159 -27.82 -37.67 26.29
N LEU A 160 -27.42 -36.85 27.27
CA LEU A 160 -26.52 -37.25 28.34
C LEU A 160 -27.12 -38.36 29.22
N ILE A 161 -28.42 -38.25 29.56
CA ILE A 161 -29.15 -39.31 30.28
C ILE A 161 -29.14 -40.60 29.48
N LYS A 162 -29.42 -40.56 28.17
CA LYS A 162 -29.41 -41.75 27.31
C LYS A 162 -28.04 -42.43 27.25
N LEU A 163 -26.95 -41.66 27.31
CA LEU A 163 -25.59 -42.19 27.28
C LEU A 163 -25.13 -42.79 28.62
N PHE A 164 -25.65 -42.31 29.76
CA PHE A 164 -25.25 -42.79 31.09
C PHE A 164 -26.09 -43.93 31.64
N PHE A 165 -27.32 -44.12 31.12
CA PHE A 165 -28.25 -45.16 31.58
C PHE A 165 -28.45 -46.29 30.55
N GLN A 166 -27.51 -46.46 29.62
CA GLN A 166 -27.41 -47.58 28.68
C GLN A 166 -26.13 -48.35 28.93
#